data_AF-M0BC24-F1
#
_entry.id   AF-M0BC24-F1
#
_cell.length_a   1.000
_cell.length_b   1.000
_cell.length_c   1.000
_cell.angle_alpha   90.00
_cell.angle_beta   90.00
_cell.angle_gamma   90.00
#
_symmetry.space_group_name_H-M   'P 1'
#
loop_
_entity.id
_entity.type
_entity.pdbx_description
1 polymer ?
#
loop_
_entity_poly.entity_id
_entity_poly.type
_entity_poly.pdbx_seq_one_letter_code
_entity_poly.pdbx_strand_id
1 'polypeptide(L)'
;MYSARERLAQKKWIEELERAADELELSDDIRSTAVDLFLSDVPETDRSKRAVVASSLYAAALIGSDGRTQGAVADAVDVSRLSIQSRWKDQLEAAGLDAPGW
;
A
#
# COMPACT_ATOMS: atom_id res chain seq x y z
N MET A 1 -10.19 1.51 -13.34
CA MET A 1 -9.51 2.81 -13.54
C MET A 1 -10.27 3.87 -12.76
N TYR A 2 -9.64 4.50 -11.77
CA TYR A 2 -10.28 5.44 -10.85
C TYR A 2 -10.47 6.81 -11.50
N SER A 3 -11.56 7.49 -11.16
CA SER A 3 -11.83 8.83 -11.71
C SER A 3 -10.77 9.83 -11.25
N ALA A 4 -10.51 10.84 -12.10
CA ALA A 4 -9.61 11.95 -11.74
C ALA A 4 -10.05 12.66 -10.44
N ARG A 5 -11.36 12.66 -10.15
CA ARG A 5 -11.92 13.21 -8.92
C ARG A 5 -11.53 12.39 -7.69
N GLU A 6 -11.62 11.06 -7.75
CA GLU A 6 -11.21 10.18 -6.63
C GLU A 6 -9.72 10.30 -6.36
N ARG A 7 -8.91 10.29 -7.42
CA ARG A 7 -7.45 10.47 -7.29
C ARG A 7 -7.11 11.82 -6.66
N LEU A 8 -7.83 12.89 -7.05
CA LEU A 8 -7.66 14.21 -6.44
C LEU A 8 -8.09 14.22 -4.96
N ALA A 9 -9.19 13.55 -4.62
CA ALA A 9 -9.66 13.46 -3.24
C ALA A 9 -8.66 12.75 -2.32
N GLN A 10 -7.89 11.79 -2.86
CA GLN A 10 -6.88 11.05 -2.11
C GLN A 10 -5.45 11.54 -2.32
N LYS A 11 -5.26 12.71 -2.96
CA LYS A 11 -3.94 13.24 -3.34
C LYS A 11 -2.92 13.22 -2.20
N LYS A 12 -3.31 13.66 -1.00
CA LYS A 12 -2.46 13.66 0.21
C LYS A 12 -1.87 12.27 0.51
N TRP A 13 -2.69 11.22 0.38
CA TRP A 13 -2.32 9.85 0.72
C TRP A 13 -1.49 9.21 -0.39
N ILE A 14 -1.78 9.54 -1.65
CA ILE A 14 -0.96 9.15 -2.79
C ILE A 14 0.45 9.76 -2.66
N GLU A 15 0.55 11.04 -2.31
CA GLU A 15 1.84 11.69 -2.06
C GLU A 15 2.60 11.07 -0.87
N GLU A 16 1.89 10.64 0.18
CA GLU A 16 2.50 9.92 1.31
C GLU A 16 3.04 8.55 0.88
N LEU A 17 2.26 7.83 0.06
CA LEU A 17 2.66 6.55 -0.52
C LEU A 17 3.88 6.70 -1.44
N GLU A 18 3.88 7.69 -2.33
CA GLU A 18 4.98 7.95 -3.26
C GLU A 18 6.28 8.30 -2.53
N ARG A 19 6.20 9.12 -1.46
CA ARG A 19 7.37 9.42 -0.61
C ARG A 19 7.93 8.17 0.08
N ALA A 20 7.06 7.32 0.63
CA ALA A 20 7.50 6.08 1.27
C ALA A 20 8.08 5.09 0.24
N ALA A 21 7.52 5.03 -0.97
CA ALA A 21 8.08 4.24 -2.06
C ALA A 21 9.47 4.74 -2.48
N ASP A 22 9.69 6.05 -2.51
CA ASP A 22 11.02 6.64 -2.75
C ASP A 22 12.01 6.27 -1.63
N GLU A 23 11.61 6.38 -0.37
CA GLU A 23 12.45 6.01 0.80
C GLU A 23 12.83 4.52 0.79
N LEU A 24 11.92 3.67 0.34
CA LEU A 24 12.12 2.23 0.23
C LEU A 24 12.84 1.83 -1.07
N GLU A 25 13.16 2.77 -1.95
CA GLU A 25 13.75 2.53 -3.27
C GLU A 25 12.95 1.49 -4.09
N LEU A 26 11.62 1.62 -4.10
CA LEU A 26 10.72 0.76 -4.88
C LEU A 26 10.71 1.21 -6.35
N SER A 27 10.59 0.23 -7.26
CA SER A 27 10.43 0.52 -8.69
C SER A 27 9.11 1.22 -9.00
N ASP A 28 9.05 1.89 -10.15
CA ASP A 28 7.84 2.58 -10.61
C ASP A 28 6.65 1.63 -10.81
N ASP A 29 6.91 0.38 -11.24
CA ASP A 29 5.86 -0.64 -11.39
C ASP A 29 5.24 -1.01 -10.03
N ILE A 30 6.09 -1.18 -8.99
CA ILE A 30 5.64 -1.46 -7.63
C ILE A 30 4.89 -0.27 -7.06
N ARG A 31 5.39 0.96 -7.28
CA ARG A 31 4.72 2.20 -6.87
C ARG A 31 3.34 2.32 -7.50
N SER A 32 3.22 2.11 -8.81
CA SER A 32 1.95 2.16 -9.52
C SER A 32 0.97 1.13 -8.98
N THR A 33 1.44 -0.10 -8.76
CA THR A 33 0.64 -1.18 -8.17
C THR A 33 0.16 -0.82 -6.76
N ALA A 34 1.02 -0.25 -5.92
CA ALA A 34 0.66 0.19 -4.58
C ALA A 34 -0.42 1.28 -4.59
N VAL A 35 -0.34 2.24 -5.52
CA VAL A 35 -1.37 3.26 -5.66
C VAL A 35 -2.71 2.66 -6.09
N ASP A 36 -2.71 1.72 -7.03
CA ASP A 36 -3.94 1.06 -7.48
C ASP A 36 -4.58 0.23 -6.36
N LEU A 37 -3.77 -0.47 -5.57
CA LEU A 37 -4.19 -1.23 -4.39
C LEU A 37 -4.76 -0.33 -3.29
N PHE A 38 -4.17 0.84 -3.05
CA PHE A 38 -4.70 1.81 -2.09
C PHE A 38 -6.05 2.36 -2.55
N LEU A 39 -6.17 2.71 -3.84
CA LEU A 39 -7.39 3.27 -4.39
C LEU A 39 -8.56 2.25 -4.45
N SER A 40 -8.28 0.94 -4.44
CA SER A 40 -9.33 -0.09 -4.35
C SER A 40 -9.90 -0.28 -2.96
N ASP A 41 -9.19 0.14 -1.91
CA ASP A 41 -9.53 -0.12 -0.51
C ASP A 41 -9.41 1.16 0.34
N VAL A 42 -9.86 2.30 -0.18
CA VAL A 42 -9.76 3.58 0.56
C VAL A 42 -10.74 3.56 1.75
N PRO A 43 -10.27 3.57 3.01
CA PRO A 43 -11.15 3.58 4.16
C PRO A 43 -11.59 5.02 4.50
N GLU A 44 -12.65 5.17 5.30
CA GLU A 44 -13.20 6.48 5.66
C GLU A 44 -12.25 7.33 6.52
N THR A 45 -11.57 6.70 7.50
CA THR A 45 -10.79 7.43 8.51
C THR A 45 -9.32 7.59 8.11
N ASP A 46 -8.73 8.74 8.46
CA ASP A 46 -7.33 9.05 8.16
C ASP A 46 -6.33 8.07 8.79
N ARG A 47 -6.58 7.61 10.02
CA ARG A 47 -5.74 6.58 10.66
C ARG A 47 -5.77 5.28 9.87
N SER A 48 -6.95 4.88 9.39
CA SER A 48 -7.08 3.69 8.55
C SER A 48 -6.40 3.91 7.19
N LYS A 49 -6.52 5.09 6.57
CA LYS A 49 -5.88 5.40 5.28
C LYS A 49 -4.37 5.24 5.34
N ARG A 50 -3.73 5.72 6.41
CA ARG A 50 -2.29 5.53 6.62
C ARG A 50 -1.91 4.05 6.72
N ALA A 51 -2.71 3.26 7.46
CA ALA A 51 -2.47 1.81 7.54
C ALA A 51 -2.66 1.12 6.17
N VAL A 52 -3.64 1.55 5.36
CA VAL A 52 -3.85 1.03 4.00
C VAL A 52 -2.73 1.46 3.06
N VAL A 53 -2.20 2.68 3.16
CA VAL A 53 -1.00 3.10 2.40
C VAL A 53 0.15 2.13 2.67
N ALA A 54 0.43 1.84 3.94
CA ALA A 54 1.49 0.91 4.32
C ALA A 54 1.23 -0.52 3.83
N SER A 55 0.01 -1.05 3.99
CA SER A 55 -0.31 -2.40 3.50
C SER A 55 -0.30 -2.50 1.97
N SER A 56 -0.68 -1.44 1.26
CA SER A 56 -0.61 -1.37 -0.21
C SER A 56 0.82 -1.43 -0.71
N LEU A 57 1.73 -0.69 -0.08
CA LEU A 57 3.17 -0.72 -0.41
C LEU A 57 3.75 -2.12 -0.19
N TYR A 58 3.46 -2.72 0.96
CA TYR A 58 3.93 -4.07 1.27
C TYR A 58 3.37 -5.11 0.31
N ALA A 59 2.06 -5.07 0.03
CA ALA A 59 1.41 -5.98 -0.91
C ALA A 59 1.98 -5.84 -2.33
N ALA A 60 2.19 -4.60 -2.81
CA ALA A 60 2.79 -4.36 -4.11
C ALA A 60 4.23 -4.87 -4.19
N ALA A 61 5.05 -4.66 -3.15
CA ALA A 61 6.41 -5.19 -3.10
C ALA A 61 6.42 -6.73 -3.07
N LEU A 62 5.44 -7.35 -2.41
CA LEU A 62 5.27 -8.80 -2.41
C LEU A 62 4.91 -9.33 -3.81
N ILE A 63 3.96 -8.69 -4.51
CA ILE A 63 3.60 -9.01 -5.90
C ILE A 63 4.82 -8.87 -6.82
N GLY A 64 5.58 -7.77 -6.66
CA GLY A 64 6.79 -7.50 -7.42
C GLY A 64 7.98 -8.39 -7.08
N SER A 65 7.82 -9.35 -6.14
CA SER A 65 8.92 -10.21 -5.66
C SER A 65 10.16 -9.43 -5.19
N ASP A 66 9.93 -8.25 -4.64
CA ASP A 66 10.94 -7.26 -4.31
C ASP A 66 11.60 -7.50 -2.94
N GLY A 67 10.90 -8.21 -2.05
CA GLY A 67 11.47 -8.71 -0.79
C GLY A 67 11.50 -7.70 0.36
N ARG A 68 10.91 -6.50 0.19
CA ARG A 68 10.78 -5.52 1.28
C ARG A 68 9.99 -6.10 2.47
N THR A 69 10.52 -5.90 3.68
CA THR A 69 9.91 -6.42 4.90
C THR A 69 8.77 -5.52 5.39
N GLN A 70 7.79 -6.09 6.10
CA GLN A 70 6.74 -5.29 6.74
C GLN A 70 7.30 -4.29 7.75
N GLY A 71 8.46 -4.58 8.37
CA GLY A 71 9.13 -3.65 9.29
C GLY A 71 9.63 -2.41 8.57
N ALA A 72 10.35 -2.60 7.45
CA ALA A 72 10.85 -1.48 6.65
C ALA A 72 9.70 -0.57 6.16
N VAL A 73 8.61 -1.18 5.69
CA VAL A 73 7.42 -0.42 5.25
C VAL A 73 6.73 0.29 6.43
N ALA A 74 6.70 -0.34 7.61
CA ALA A 74 6.14 0.27 8.82
C ALA A 74 6.92 1.50 9.26
N ASP A 75 8.25 1.42 9.22
CA ASP A 75 9.14 2.53 9.57
C ASP A 75 8.99 3.70 8.58
N ALA A 76 8.95 3.41 7.27
CA ALA A 76 8.82 4.43 6.22
C ALA A 76 7.46 5.18 6.24
N VAL A 77 6.40 4.56 6.76
CA VAL A 77 5.04 5.13 6.79
C VAL A 77 4.61 5.59 8.19
N ASP A 78 5.46 5.41 9.20
CA ASP A 78 5.17 5.70 10.62
C ASP A 78 3.89 4.99 11.10
N VAL A 79 3.88 3.67 10.96
CA VAL A 79 2.83 2.78 11.49
C VAL A 79 3.43 1.60 12.23
N SER A 80 2.60 0.85 12.96
CA SER A 80 3.04 -0.42 13.52
C SER A 80 3.13 -1.50 12.42
N ARG A 81 4.11 -2.40 12.51
CA ARG A 81 4.15 -3.62 11.67
C ARG A 81 2.84 -4.39 11.72
N LEU A 82 2.18 -4.45 12.87
CA LEU A 82 0.89 -5.13 13.05
C LEU A 82 -0.22 -4.51 12.20
N SER A 83 -0.19 -3.19 11.97
CA SER A 83 -1.14 -2.49 11.11
C SER A 83 -1.08 -2.99 9.66
N ILE A 84 0.12 -3.35 9.18
CA ILE A 84 0.34 -3.96 7.88
C ILE A 84 -0.07 -5.43 7.92
N GLN A 85 0.43 -6.17 8.92
CA GLN A 85 0.20 -7.62 9.07
C GLN A 85 -1.29 -7.97 9.04
N SER A 86 -2.13 -7.16 9.67
CA SER A 86 -3.57 -7.42 9.79
C SER A 86 -4.40 -7.07 8.54
N ARG A 87 -3.78 -6.61 7.44
CA ARG A 87 -4.50 -6.06 6.27
C ARG A 87 -4.02 -6.59 4.93
N TRP A 88 -2.72 -6.84 4.78
CA TRP A 88 -2.14 -7.10 3.46
C TRP A 88 -2.74 -8.31 2.74
N LYS A 89 -3.16 -9.35 3.47
CA LYS A 89 -3.79 -10.55 2.88
C LYS A 89 -5.15 -10.21 2.29
N ASP A 90 -6.04 -9.64 3.11
CA ASP A 90 -7.37 -9.22 2.70
C ASP A 90 -7.30 -8.25 1.51
N GLN A 91 -6.28 -7.38 1.48
CA GLN A 91 -6.09 -6.43 0.39
C GLN A 91 -5.65 -7.11 -0.93
N LEU A 92 -4.82 -8.16 -0.87
CA LEU A 92 -4.48 -8.97 -2.05
C LEU A 92 -5.69 -9.76 -2.54
N GLU A 93 -6.42 -10.39 -1.63
CA GLU A 93 -7.62 -11.17 -1.95
C GLU A 93 -8.69 -10.27 -2.59
N ALA A 94 -8.89 -9.05 -2.07
CA ALA A 94 -9.79 -8.06 -2.66
C ALA A 94 -9.34 -7.60 -4.06
N ALA A 95 -8.04 -7.61 -4.34
CA ALA A 95 -7.49 -7.34 -5.67
C ALA A 95 -7.56 -8.55 -6.63
N GLY A 96 -8.13 -9.68 -6.18
CA GLY A 96 -8.23 -10.91 -6.95
C GLY A 96 -6.91 -11.67 -7.05
N LEU A 97 -5.98 -11.43 -6.13
CA LEU A 97 -4.68 -12.07 -6.07
C LEU A 97 -4.64 -13.07 -4.91
N ASP A 98 -4.11 -14.27 -5.17
CA ASP A 98 -3.91 -15.26 -4.12
C ASP A 98 -2.75 -14.85 -3.21
N ALA A 99 -3.03 -14.69 -1.92
CA ALA A 99 -1.99 -14.48 -0.93
C ALA A 99 -1.10 -15.73 -0.84
N PRO A 100 0.23 -15.59 -0.72
CA PRO A 100 1.11 -16.73 -0.53
C PRO A 100 0.77 -17.49 0.75
N GLY A 101 0.69 -18.83 0.66
CA GLY A 101 0.23 -19.70 1.74
C GLY A 101 1.28 -20.11 2.78
N TRP A 102 2.44 -19.45 2.82
CA TRP A 102 3.57 -19.81 3.70
C TRP A 102 3.58 -19.04 5.02
#